data_AF-A0A1L7RAB1-F1
#
_entry.id   AF-A0A1L7RAB1-F1
#
_cell.length_a   1.000
_cell.length_b   1.000
_cell.length_c   1.000
_cell.angle_alpha   90.00
_cell.angle_beta   90.00
_cell.angle_gamma   90.00
#
_symmetry.space_group_name_H-M   'P 1'
#
loop_
_entity.id
_entity.type
_entity.pdbx_description
1 polymer ?
#
loop_
_entity_poly.entity_id
_entity_poly.type
_entity_poly.pdbx_seq_one_letter_code
_entity_poly.pdbx_strand_id
1 'polypeptide(L)' 'MRTVEEMLDEAENANGGEGPDPLVTVDDPALARIAVAQVRARAAEHALDESVMAAREAGRSWQAIGDVLGMARE' A
#
# COMPACT_ATOMS: atom_id res chain seq x y z
N MET A 1 18.28 16.18 19.31
CA MET A 1 17.96 14.75 19.49
C MET A 1 16.54 14.60 18.97
N ARG A 2 16.31 13.74 17.98
CA ARG A 2 14.96 13.58 17.40
C ARG A 2 14.06 12.82 18.38
N THR A 3 12.77 13.14 18.40
CA THR A 3 11.79 12.43 19.22
C THR A 3 11.35 11.13 18.53
N VAL A 4 10.76 10.22 19.32
CA VAL A 4 10.21 8.97 18.80
C VAL A 4 9.07 9.25 17.81
N GLU A 5 8.27 10.28 18.06
CA GLU A 5 7.17 10.71 17.18
C GLU A 5 7.70 11.21 15.82
N GLU A 6 8.79 11.98 15.79
CA GLU A 6 9.43 12.42 14.55
C GLU A 6 10.01 11.24 13.75
N MET A 7 10.49 10.18 14.42
CA MET A 7 10.98 8.98 13.76
C MET A 7 9.85 8.09 13.22
N LEU A 8 8.69 8.06 13.90
CA LEU A 8 7.49 7.36 13.45
C LEU A 8 6.83 8.07 12.27
N ASP A 9 6.68 9.40 12.36
CA ASP A 9 6.10 10.21 11.28
C ASP A 9 6.94 10.13 9.98
N GLU A 10 8.27 10.10 10.10
CA GLU A 10 9.16 9.88 8.96
C GLU A 10 9.00 8.47 8.37
N ALA A 11 8.85 7.43 9.20
CA ALA A 11 8.65 6.06 8.72
C ALA A 11 7.28 5.85 8.07
N GLU A 12 6.25 6.52 8.58
CA GLU A 12 4.86 6.44 8.11
C GLU A 12 4.63 7.29 6.85
N ASN A 13 5.32 8.42 6.71
CA ASN A 13 5.16 9.33 5.56
C ASN A 13 6.31 9.27 4.53
N ALA A 14 7.35 8.47 4.76
CA ALA A 14 8.38 8.22 3.75
C ALA A 14 7.73 7.73 2.44
N ASN A 15 8.22 8.25 1.32
CA ASN A 15 7.74 7.92 -0.03
C ASN A 15 6.22 8.16 -0.23
N GLY A 16 5.64 9.16 0.43
CA GLY A 16 4.21 9.49 0.24
C GLY A 16 3.25 8.47 0.86
N GLY A 17 3.68 7.77 1.92
CA GLY A 17 2.92 6.71 2.58
C GLY A 17 3.29 5.30 2.12
N GLU A 18 4.17 5.17 1.12
CA GLU A 18 4.68 3.88 0.63
C GLU A 18 5.67 3.23 1.62
N GLY A 19 6.09 3.99 2.64
CA GLY A 19 7.08 3.61 3.62
C GLY A 19 8.50 3.67 3.04
N PRO A 20 9.55 3.55 3.88
CA PRO A 20 10.92 3.59 3.41
C PRO A 20 11.17 2.50 2.35
N ASP A 21 11.83 2.91 1.28
CA ASP A 21 12.33 2.00 0.25
C ASP A 21 13.28 1.02 0.95
N PRO A 22 13.14 -0.30 0.79
CA PRO A 22 14.05 -1.25 1.41
C PRO A 22 15.43 -1.14 0.75
N LEU A 23 16.18 -0.09 1.09
CA LEU A 23 17.59 0.13 0.78
C LEU A 23 18.50 -0.84 1.54
N VAL A 24 17.94 -1.78 2.29
CA VAL A 24 18.67 -2.87 2.91
C VAL A 24 18.87 -3.95 1.85
N THR A 25 20.12 -4.16 1.43
CA THR A 25 20.48 -5.32 0.62
C THR A 25 20.09 -6.60 1.39
N VAL A 26 19.08 -7.31 0.92
CA VAL A 26 18.61 -8.55 1.55
C VAL A 26 19.38 -9.72 0.94
N ASP A 27 20.48 -10.11 1.58
CA ASP A 27 21.38 -11.17 1.08
C ASP A 27 20.84 -12.59 1.33
N ASP A 28 19.88 -12.76 2.25
CA ASP A 28 19.22 -14.04 2.50
C ASP A 28 18.12 -14.32 1.44
N PRO A 29 18.20 -15.43 0.68
CA PRO A 29 17.24 -15.72 -0.38
C PRO A 29 15.79 -15.94 0.09
N ALA A 30 15.57 -16.38 1.33
CA ALA A 30 14.22 -16.53 1.88
C ALA A 30 13.64 -15.16 2.26
N LEU A 31 14.45 -14.29 2.87
CA LEU A 31 14.05 -12.92 3.17
C LEU A 31 13.85 -12.09 1.89
N ALA A 32 14.66 -12.30 0.86
CA ALA A 32 14.51 -11.62 -0.42
C ALA A 32 13.16 -11.93 -1.09
N ARG A 33 12.64 -13.16 -0.93
CA ARG A 33 11.29 -13.50 -1.42
C ARG A 33 10.19 -12.74 -0.70
N ILE A 34 10.36 -12.49 0.60
CA ILE A 34 9.42 -11.68 1.40
C ILE A 34 9.45 -10.24 0.90
N ALA A 35 10.64 -9.65 0.73
CA ALA A 35 10.78 -8.28 0.22
C ALA A 35 10.12 -8.12 -1.17
N VAL A 36 10.36 -9.08 -2.08
CA VAL A 36 9.70 -9.09 -3.40
C VAL A 36 8.18 -9.24 -3.30
N ALA A 37 7.68 -10.06 -2.38
CA ALA A 37 6.25 -10.20 -2.16
C ALA A 37 5.63 -8.90 -1.63
N GLN A 38 6.32 -8.19 -0.73
CA GLN A 38 5.89 -6.88 -0.22
C GLN A 38 5.82 -5.82 -1.33
N VAL A 39 6.85 -5.73 -2.18
CA VAL A 39 6.84 -4.81 -3.33
C VAL A 39 5.64 -5.08 -4.24
N ARG A 40 5.36 -6.36 -4.52
CA ARG A 40 4.19 -6.75 -5.34
C ARG A 40 2.87 -6.42 -4.66
N ALA A 41 2.78 -6.58 -3.34
CA ALA A 41 1.59 -6.23 -2.57
C ALA A 41 1.29 -4.74 -2.67
N ARG A 42 2.31 -3.88 -2.43
CA ARG A 42 2.18 -2.42 -2.58
C ARG A 42 1.76 -2.01 -3.99
N ALA A 43 2.37 -2.61 -5.01
CA ALA A 43 1.99 -2.34 -6.40
C ALA A 43 0.53 -2.74 -6.70
N ALA A 44 0.06 -3.85 -6.11
CA ALA A 44 -1.32 -4.29 -6.26
C ALA A 44 -2.31 -3.39 -5.50
N GLU A 45 -1.95 -2.91 -4.30
CA GLU A 45 -2.71 -1.93 -3.54
C GLU A 45 -2.86 -0.61 -4.32
N HIS A 46 -1.77 -0.08 -4.86
CA HIS A 46 -1.81 1.13 -5.69
C HIS A 46 -2.69 0.94 -6.94
N ALA A 47 -2.55 -0.19 -7.64
CA ALA A 47 -3.40 -0.51 -8.79
C ALA A 47 -4.88 -0.64 -8.41
N LEU A 48 -5.18 -1.11 -7.19
CA LEU A 48 -6.54 -1.20 -6.67
C LEU A 48 -7.11 0.20 -6.43
N ASP A 49 -6.34 1.10 -5.82
CA ASP A 49 -6.74 2.49 -5.57
C ASP A 49 -7.02 3.24 -6.87
N GLU A 50 -6.13 3.12 -7.86
CA GLU A 50 -6.34 3.69 -9.20
C GLU A 50 -7.62 3.14 -9.86
N SER A 51 -7.87 1.84 -9.74
CA SER A 51 -9.06 1.19 -10.29
C SER A 51 -10.35 1.66 -9.60
N VAL A 52 -10.32 1.87 -8.28
CA VAL A 52 -11.43 2.44 -7.51
C VAL A 52 -11.71 3.88 -7.97
N MET A 53 -10.67 4.69 -8.14
CA MET A 53 -10.80 6.06 -8.63
C MET A 53 -11.40 6.10 -10.04
N ALA A 54 -10.91 5.27 -10.96
CA ALA A 54 -11.46 5.15 -12.30
C ALA A 54 -12.94 4.71 -12.31
N ALA A 55 -13.32 3.77 -11.42
CA ALA A 55 -14.71 3.35 -11.27
C ALA A 55 -15.60 4.50 -10.76
N ARG A 56 -15.09 5.31 -9.83
CA ARG A 56 -15.78 6.51 -9.33
C ARG A 56 -15.96 7.56 -10.42
N GLU A 57 -14.93 7.83 -11.21
CA GLU A 57 -14.99 8.75 -12.36
C GLU A 57 -15.98 8.26 -13.43
N ALA A 58 -16.07 6.94 -13.63
CA ALA A 58 -17.08 6.31 -14.48
C ALA A 58 -18.50 6.30 -13.87
N GLY A 59 -18.72 6.97 -12.73
CA GLY A 59 -20.03 7.14 -12.10
C GLY A 59 -20.54 5.94 -11.31
N ARG A 60 -19.69 4.94 -10.99
CA ARG A 60 -20.12 3.76 -10.22
C ARG A 60 -20.33 4.12 -8.76
N SER A 61 -21.39 3.58 -8.17
CA SER A 61 -21.70 3.79 -6.76
C SER A 61 -20.68 3.09 -5.84
N TRP A 62 -20.49 3.63 -4.64
CA TRP A 62 -19.66 2.99 -3.62
C TRP A 62 -20.15 1.60 -3.25
N GLN A 63 -21.47 1.37 -3.30
CA GLN A 63 -22.07 0.05 -3.12
C GLN A 63 -21.53 -0.94 -4.18
N ALA A 64 -21.63 -0.61 -5.46
CA ALA A 64 -21.19 -1.50 -6.55
C ALA A 64 -19.67 -1.77 -6.52
N ILE A 65 -18.87 -0.77 -6.12
CA ILE A 65 -17.43 -0.95 -5.91
C ILE A 65 -17.19 -1.87 -4.71
N GLY A 66 -17.88 -1.64 -3.59
CA GLY A 66 -17.80 -2.50 -2.39
C GLY A 66 -18.20 -3.95 -2.65
N ASP A 67 -19.23 -4.18 -3.47
CA ASP A 67 -19.68 -5.52 -3.86
C ASP A 67 -18.59 -6.29 -4.62
N VAL A 68 -17.84 -5.62 -5.50
CA VAL A 68 -16.69 -6.23 -6.22
C VAL A 68 -15.52 -6.51 -5.27
N LEU A 69 -15.29 -5.62 -4.31
CA LEU A 69 -14.22 -5.75 -3.32
C LEU A 69 -14.55 -6.74 -2.19
N GLY A 70 -15.76 -7.29 -2.16
CA GLY A 70 -16.22 -8.17 -1.07
C GLY A 70 -16.43 -7.42 0.26
N MET A 71 -16.50 -6.10 0.23
CA MET A 71 -16.78 -5.23 1.39
C MET A 71 -18.28 -4.99 1.51
N ALA A 72 -19.06 -6.05 1.72
CA ALA A 72 -20.46 -5.87 2.13
C ALA A 72 -20.50 -5.33 3.56
N ARG A 73 -21.28 -4.27 3.80
CA ARG A 73 -21.51 -3.75 5.16
C ARG A 73 -22.38 -4.74 5.94
N GLU A 74 -21.82 -5.34 6.98
CA GLU A 74 -22.59 -5.89 8.11
C GLU A 74 -23.13 -4.76 9.01
#